data_AF-A0A5E4DBL4-F1
#
_entry.id   AF-A0A5E4DBL4-F1
#
_cell.length_a   1.000
_cell.length_b   1.000
_cell.length_c   1.000
_cell.angle_alpha   90.00
_cell.angle_beta   90.00
_cell.angle_gamma   90.00
#
_symmetry.space_group_name_H-M   'P 1'
#
loop_
_entity.id
_entity.type
_entity.pdbx_description
1 polymer ?
#
loop_
_entity_poly.entity_id
_entity_poly.type
_entity_poly.pdbx_seq_one_letter_code
_entity_poly.pdbx_strand_id
1 'polypeptide(L)'
;NFNLKVILPGLKEDSQILKIRLLPGPPRHLKVKPDSEILVIENGTAFPFQVEVLDESDNITAQPKLIVHCKFSGAPNLPVYTVDCSSSGTSILTGSTIHVQNIKKDQTLK
;
A
#
# COMPACT_ATOMS: atom_id res chain seq x y z
N ASN A 1 16.52 12.45 -4.47
CA ASN A 1 17.92 12.72 -4.86
C ASN A 1 18.72 12.92 -3.61
N PHE A 2 19.77 12.13 -3.42
CA PHE A 2 20.63 12.19 -2.24
C PHE A 2 22.00 12.74 -2.64
N ASN A 3 22.63 13.49 -1.74
CA ASN A 3 23.99 13.96 -1.92
C ASN A 3 24.93 12.96 -1.25
N LEU A 4 25.75 12.29 -2.04
CA LEU A 4 26.83 11.44 -1.56
C LEU A 4 28.11 12.27 -1.53
N LYS A 5 28.62 12.57 -0.34
CA LYS A 5 29.94 13.18 -0.17
C LYS A 5 30.98 12.08 -0.13
N VAL A 6 31.88 12.06 -1.11
CA VAL A 6 33.03 11.16 -1.18
C VAL A 6 34.27 11.93 -0.74
N ILE A 7 35.05 11.36 0.17
CA ILE A 7 36.31 11.96 0.66
C ILE A 7 37.45 11.02 0.26
N LEU A 8 38.42 11.54 -0.49
CA LEU A 8 39.60 10.84 -0.97
C LEU A 8 40.85 11.59 -0.48
N PRO A 9 41.43 11.14 0.65
CA PRO A 9 42.63 11.76 1.20
C PRO A 9 43.79 11.74 0.19
N GLY A 10 44.48 12.87 0.01
CA GLY A 10 45.63 12.99 -0.88
C GLY A 10 45.36 13.62 -2.25
N LEU A 11 44.12 14.04 -2.54
CA LEU A 11 43.79 14.88 -3.69
C LEU A 11 43.84 16.38 -3.34
N LYS A 12 44.01 17.26 -4.35
CA LYS A 12 43.97 18.73 -4.17
C LYS A 12 42.64 19.22 -3.61
N GLU A 13 41.54 18.65 -4.10
CA GLU A 13 40.23 18.72 -3.47
C GLU A 13 39.95 17.33 -2.91
N ASP A 14 39.97 17.23 -1.59
CA ASP A 14 39.85 15.95 -0.88
C ASP A 14 38.40 15.45 -0.83
N SER A 15 37.42 16.24 -1.26
CA SER A 15 36.02 15.86 -1.25
C SER A 15 35.23 16.29 -2.48
N GLN A 16 34.34 15.41 -2.92
CA GLN A 16 33.41 15.66 -4.02
C GLN A 16 32.01 15.24 -3.61
N ILE A 17 31.00 16.01 -4.06
CA ILE A 17 29.59 15.70 -3.81
C ILE A 17 28.95 15.22 -5.11
N LEU A 18 28.51 13.96 -5.11
CA LEU A 18 27.77 13.36 -6.22
C LEU A 18 26.28 13.28 -5.88
N LYS A 19 25.42 13.69 -6.81
CA LYS A 19 23.98 13.46 -6.70
C LYS A 19 23.65 12.05 -7.17
N ILE A 20 23.07 11.25 -6.28
CA ILE A 20 22.60 9.89 -6.59
C ILE A 20 21.07 9.80 -6.47
N ARG A 21 20.50 8.86 -7.22
CA ARG A 21 19.09 8.46 -7.12
C ARG A 21 19.03 7.00 -6.68
N LEU A 22 18.45 6.78 -5.51
CA LEU A 22 18.09 5.44 -5.06
C LEU A 22 16.74 5.09 -5.68
N LEU A 23 16.62 3.88 -6.20
CA LEU A 23 15.37 3.33 -6.70
C LEU A 23 14.77 2.42 -5.62
N PRO A 24 13.44 2.39 -5.45
CA PRO A 24 12.79 1.45 -4.54
C PRO A 24 13.14 0.00 -4.87
N GLY A 25 13.21 -0.82 -3.83
CA GLY A 25 13.40 -2.26 -3.92
C GLY A 25 12.13 -2.99 -4.40
N PRO A 26 12.16 -4.33 -4.42
CA PRO A 26 10.98 -5.13 -4.75
C PRO A 26 9.87 -4.98 -3.68
N PRO A 27 8.59 -5.16 -4.07
CA PRO A 27 7.46 -5.22 -3.14
C PRO A 27 7.68 -6.21 -2.00
N ARG A 28 7.41 -5.77 -0.77
CA ARG A 28 7.58 -6.55 0.46
C ARG A 28 6.31 -6.61 1.30
N HIS A 29 5.64 -5.48 1.51
CA HIS A 29 4.42 -5.42 2.33
C HIS A 29 3.44 -4.36 1.82
N LEU A 30 2.21 -4.42 2.33
CA LEU A 30 1.15 -3.47 2.06
C LEU A 30 0.93 -2.59 3.29
N LYS A 31 0.77 -1.29 3.08
CA LYS A 31 0.24 -0.36 4.05
C LYS A 31 -1.15 0.05 3.61
N VAL A 32 -2.12 -0.08 4.51
CA VAL A 32 -3.53 0.20 4.23
C VAL A 32 -3.99 1.35 5.13
N LYS A 33 -4.73 2.30 4.55
CA LYS A 33 -5.41 3.37 5.29
C LYS A 33 -6.91 3.27 5.01
N PRO A 34 -7.77 3.51 6.01
CA PRO A 34 -7.46 3.91 7.39
C PRO A 34 -6.73 2.83 8.21
N ASP A 35 -5.79 3.28 9.06
CA ASP A 35 -5.05 2.44 10.01
C ASP A 35 -5.84 2.35 11.31
N SER A 36 -6.91 1.55 11.27
CA SER A 36 -7.79 1.30 12.41
C SER A 36 -8.08 -0.19 12.52
N GLU A 37 -7.99 -0.73 13.73
CA GLU A 37 -8.33 -2.14 14.00
C GLU A 37 -9.82 -2.44 13.78
N ILE A 38 -10.68 -1.44 13.99
CA ILE A 38 -12.14 -1.54 13.84
C ILE A 38 -12.62 -0.43 12.93
N LEU A 39 -13.38 -0.82 11.90
CA LEU A 39 -14.02 0.10 10.97
C LEU A 39 -15.53 -0.04 11.06
N VAL A 40 -16.23 1.10 11.10
CA VAL A 40 -17.69 1.15 11.07
C VAL A 40 -18.10 1.42 9.62
N ILE A 41 -18.78 0.44 9.02
CA ILE A 41 -19.23 0.50 7.63
C ILE A 41 -20.75 0.36 7.62
N GLU A 42 -21.43 1.26 6.92
CA GLU A 42 -22.87 1.17 6.74
C GLU A 42 -23.22 0.04 5.75
N ASN A 43 -24.17 -0.82 6.13
CA ASN A 43 -24.57 -1.94 5.29
C ASN A 43 -25.13 -1.45 3.95
N GLY A 44 -24.64 -2.02 2.84
CA GLY A 44 -25.01 -1.58 1.50
C GLY A 44 -24.14 -0.44 0.97
N THR A 45 -23.07 -0.05 1.66
CA THR A 45 -22.08 0.92 1.15
C THR A 45 -20.77 0.23 0.75
N ALA A 46 -20.04 0.82 -0.20
CA ALA A 46 -18.68 0.43 -0.52
C ALA A 46 -17.73 1.28 0.32
N PHE A 47 -16.68 0.65 0.87
CA PHE A 47 -15.70 1.34 1.70
C PHE A 47 -14.35 1.39 0.98
N PRO A 48 -13.82 2.59 0.66
CA PRO A 48 -12.53 2.72 -0.01
C PRO A 48 -11.37 2.54 0.98
N PHE A 49 -10.38 1.72 0.59
CA PHE A 49 -9.11 1.60 1.30
C PHE A 49 -8.00 2.23 0.46
N GLN A 50 -7.21 3.12 1.02
CA GLN A 50 -5.99 3.56 0.36
C GLN A 50 -4.90 2.52 0.61
N VAL A 51 -4.32 1.99 -0.46
CA VAL A 51 -3.27 0.97 -0.40
C VAL A 51 -1.96 1.53 -0.94
N GLU A 52 -0.88 1.24 -0.23
CA GLU A 52 0.49 1.59 -0.58
C GLU A 52 1.32 0.31 -0.54
N VAL A 53 1.96 -0.04 -1.65
CA VAL A 53 2.88 -1.18 -1.75
C VAL A 53 4.29 -0.70 -1.44
N LEU A 54 4.91 -1.30 -0.44
CA LEU A 54 6.18 -0.86 0.12
C LEU A 54 7.28 -1.91 -0.07
N ASP A 55 8.50 -1.45 -0.27
CA ASP A 55 9.71 -2.29 -0.20
C ASP A 55 10.15 -2.52 1.25
N GLU A 56 11.25 -3.27 1.44
CA GLU A 56 11.80 -3.57 2.78
C GLU A 56 12.21 -2.33 3.59
N SER A 57 12.42 -1.19 2.94
CA SER A 57 12.82 0.08 3.56
C SER A 57 11.67 1.10 3.61
N ASP A 58 10.42 0.63 3.50
CA ASP A 58 9.20 1.45 3.50
C ASP A 58 9.11 2.49 2.37
N ASN A 59 9.82 2.28 1.24
CA ASN A 59 9.61 3.11 0.05
C ASN A 59 8.47 2.54 -0.79
N ILE A 60 7.63 3.43 -1.32
CA ILE A 60 6.61 3.05 -2.30
C ILE A 60 7.28 2.43 -3.53
N THR A 61 6.82 1.24 -3.90
CA THR A 61 7.36 0.48 -5.02
C THR A 61 6.24 -0.05 -5.92
N ALA A 62 6.55 -0.13 -7.22
CA ALA A 62 5.63 -0.59 -8.25
C ALA A 62 6.36 -1.59 -9.15
N GLN A 63 5.66 -2.64 -9.58
CA GLN A 63 6.18 -3.63 -10.52
C GLN A 63 5.10 -4.00 -11.54
N PRO A 64 5.46 -4.44 -12.76
CA PRO A 64 4.49 -4.92 -13.72
C PRO A 64 3.62 -6.06 -13.14
N LYS A 65 2.31 -6.00 -13.38
CA LYS A 65 1.33 -7.00 -12.92
C LYS A 65 1.19 -7.08 -11.39
N LEU A 66 1.35 -5.95 -10.71
CA LEU A 66 1.17 -5.82 -9.26
C LEU A 66 -0.29 -5.53 -8.94
N ILE A 67 -1.06 -6.59 -8.72
CA ILE A 67 -2.49 -6.51 -8.40
C ILE A 67 -2.71 -6.75 -6.91
N VAL A 68 -3.42 -5.83 -6.26
CA VAL A 68 -3.79 -5.94 -4.85
C VAL A 68 -5.24 -6.42 -4.73
N HIS A 69 -5.48 -7.40 -3.88
CA HIS A 69 -6.80 -7.94 -3.59
C HIS A 69 -7.17 -7.76 -2.11
N CYS A 70 -8.40 -7.33 -1.84
CA CYS A 70 -9.00 -7.41 -0.52
C CYS A 70 -10.18 -8.38 -0.56
N LYS A 71 -10.14 -9.37 0.32
CA LYS A 71 -11.18 -10.38 0.49
C LYS A 71 -11.72 -10.24 1.90
N PHE A 72 -13.01 -9.92 2.01
CA PHE A 72 -13.67 -9.89 3.32
C PHE A 72 -14.12 -11.29 3.72
N SER A 73 -14.02 -11.60 5.00
CA SER A 73 -14.48 -12.84 5.60
C SER A 73 -15.40 -12.58 6.80
N GLY A 74 -16.19 -13.58 7.18
CA GLY A 74 -17.10 -13.50 8.33
C GLY A 74 -18.59 -13.47 7.99
N ALA A 75 -18.95 -13.28 6.71
CA ALA A 75 -20.32 -13.39 6.21
C ALA A 75 -20.35 -13.98 4.78
N PRO A 76 -21.46 -14.61 4.36
CA PRO A 76 -21.61 -15.09 2.99
C PRO A 76 -21.78 -13.92 2.00
N ASN A 77 -21.41 -14.15 0.73
CA ASN A 77 -21.60 -13.22 -0.39
C ASN A 77 -20.94 -11.84 -0.24
N LEU A 78 -19.83 -11.76 0.50
CA LEU A 78 -19.04 -10.54 0.57
C LEU A 78 -18.27 -10.28 -0.74
N PRO A 79 -18.08 -9.02 -1.14
CA PRO A 79 -17.37 -8.67 -2.37
C PRO A 79 -15.86 -8.96 -2.26
N VAL A 80 -15.18 -8.93 -3.40
CA VAL A 80 -13.72 -8.91 -3.47
C VAL A 80 -13.31 -7.64 -4.17
N TYR A 81 -12.48 -6.83 -3.53
CA TYR A 81 -11.92 -5.64 -4.18
C TYR A 81 -10.61 -6.00 -4.85
N THR A 82 -10.38 -5.40 -6.01
CA THR A 82 -9.16 -5.59 -6.79
C THR A 82 -8.74 -4.26 -7.36
N VAL A 83 -7.45 -3.95 -7.28
CA VAL A 83 -6.90 -2.74 -7.89
C VAL A 83 -5.51 -3.01 -8.46
N ASP A 84 -5.20 -2.35 -9.58
CA ASP A 84 -3.89 -2.41 -10.20
C ASP A 84 -2.97 -1.33 -9.61
N CYS A 85 -1.87 -1.75 -8.99
CA CYS A 85 -0.83 -0.91 -8.43
C CYS A 85 0.46 -0.92 -9.28
N SER A 86 0.42 -1.46 -10.50
CA SER A 86 1.61 -1.69 -11.33
C SER A 86 2.38 -0.43 -11.75
N SER A 87 1.71 0.72 -11.78
CA SER A 87 2.29 1.99 -12.26
C SER A 87 2.88 2.85 -11.15
N SER A 88 2.16 2.98 -10.03
CA SER A 88 2.47 3.94 -8.95
C SER A 88 2.82 3.27 -7.63
N GLY A 89 2.48 1.99 -7.43
CA GLY A 89 2.57 1.33 -6.13
C GLY A 89 1.51 1.82 -5.13
N THR A 90 0.66 2.78 -5.51
CA THR A 90 -0.39 3.34 -4.65
C THR A 90 -1.71 3.44 -5.41
N SER A 91 -2.80 3.09 -4.74
CA SER A 91 -4.14 3.22 -5.33
C SER A 91 -5.24 3.22 -4.27
N ILE A 92 -6.47 3.47 -4.71
CA ILE A 92 -7.67 3.35 -3.88
C ILE A 92 -8.35 2.02 -4.23
N LEU A 93 -8.34 1.11 -3.28
CA LEU A 93 -9.00 -0.19 -3.36
C LEU A 93 -10.48 -0.03 -2.95
N THR A 94 -11.36 -0.10 -3.94
CA THR A 94 -12.81 0.00 -3.77
C THR A 94 -13.51 -0.97 -4.72
N GLY A 95 -14.82 -1.18 -4.55
CA GLY A 95 -15.57 -2.10 -5.40
C GLY A 95 -17.06 -2.12 -5.07
N SER A 96 -17.68 -3.29 -5.22
CA SER A 96 -19.10 -3.49 -4.92
C SER A 96 -19.43 -3.21 -3.46
N THR A 97 -20.68 -2.88 -3.18
CA THR A 97 -21.13 -2.59 -1.82
C THR A 97 -21.01 -3.81 -0.91
N ILE A 98 -20.65 -3.58 0.34
CA ILE A 98 -20.61 -4.62 1.36
C ILE A 98 -22.03 -4.80 1.86
N HIS A 99 -22.66 -5.90 1.49
CA HIS A 99 -24.00 -6.25 1.95
C HIS A 99 -23.95 -7.48 2.83
N VAL A 100 -24.40 -7.34 4.08
CA VAL A 100 -24.51 -8.44 5.03
C VAL A 100 -25.98 -8.66 5.35
N GLN A 101 -26.47 -9.87 5.08
CA GLN A 101 -27.85 -10.26 5.36
C GLN A 101 -27.98 -10.85 6.77
N ASN A 102 -29.13 -10.62 7.41
CA ASN A 102 -29.53 -11.30 8.66
C ASN A 102 -28.66 -11.00 9.90
N ILE A 103 -28.12 -9.77 9.99
CA ILE A 103 -27.42 -9.29 11.19
C ILE A 103 -28.45 -9.02 12.30
N LYS A 104 -28.39 -9.77 13.41
CA LYS A 104 -29.21 -9.50 14.61
C LYS A 104 -28.56 -8.47 15.55
N LYS A 105 -27.24 -8.27 15.48
CA LYS A 105 -26.36 -7.34 16.25
C LYS A 105 -25.00 -7.16 15.55
N ASP A 106 -24.19 -6.19 15.95
CA ASP A 106 -22.82 -5.93 15.47
C ASP A 106 -22.03 -7.21 15.12
N GLN A 107 -21.44 -7.26 13.93
CA GLN A 107 -20.66 -8.38 13.43
C GLN A 107 -19.28 -7.92 12.97
N THR A 108 -18.22 -8.55 13.48
CA THR A 108 -16.84 -8.25 13.05
C THR A 108 -16.51 -9.04 11.78
N LEU A 109 -16.23 -8.33 10.69
CA LEU A 109 -15.65 -8.89 9.47
C LEU A 109 -14.12 -8.91 9.60
N LYS A 110 -13.49 -10.01 9.17
CA LYS A 110 -12.03 -10.18 9.19
C LYS A 110 -11.45 -10.20 7.78
#